data_AF-A0A7C9ATY7-F1
#
_entry.id   AF-A0A7C9ATY7-F1
#
_cell.length_a   1.000
_cell.length_b   1.000
_cell.length_c   1.000
_cell.angle_alpha   90.00
_cell.angle_beta   90.00
_cell.angle_gamma   90.00
#
_symmetry.space_group_name_H-M   'P 1'
#
loop_
_entity.id
_entity.type
_entity.pdbx_description
1 polymer ?
#
loop_
_entity_poly.entity_id
_entity_poly.type
_entity_poly.pdbx_seq_one_letter_code
_entity_poly.pdbx_strand_id
1 'polypeptide(L)'
;EAEMPQMGIETVVMDQLSLHAILKYCSKQGFCNVLVDLRGNVNDLKEILAEGLERSLVQKIVVEVLPLWAAGEGIDSSSALKSITQRKMLKNLSSMTSGNLVLLEGYF
;
A
#
# COMPACT_ATOMS: atom_id res chain seq x y z
N GLU A 1 5.62 -30.35 11.17
CA GLU A 1 5.39 -28.90 11.02
C GLU A 1 4.95 -28.34 12.35
N ALA A 2 5.42 -27.16 12.74
CA ALA A 2 4.85 -26.47 13.89
C ALA A 2 3.46 -25.95 13.51
N GLU A 3 2.46 -26.18 14.35
CA GLU A 3 1.11 -25.66 14.14
C GLU A 3 1.17 -24.12 14.22
N MET A 4 0.97 -23.44 13.09
CA MET A 4 1.03 -21.97 12.96
C MET A 4 0.26 -21.16 14.03
N PRO A 5 -0.88 -21.63 14.59
CA PRO A 5 -1.55 -20.94 15.69
C PRO A 5 -0.68 -20.77 16.93
N GLN A 6 0.25 -21.70 17.21
CA GLN A 6 1.15 -21.62 18.35
C GLN A 6 2.20 -20.50 18.20
N MET A 7 2.41 -20.01 16.97
CA MET A 7 3.29 -18.87 16.67
C MET A 7 2.56 -17.53 16.65
N GLY A 8 1.24 -17.49 16.92
CA GLY A 8 0.45 -16.27 16.81
C GLY A 8 0.25 -15.81 15.35
N ILE A 9 0.38 -16.74 14.40
CA ILE A 9 0.18 -16.48 12.98
C ILE A 9 -1.21 -16.97 12.58
N GLU A 10 -2.03 -16.06 12.07
CA GLU A 10 -3.28 -16.41 11.40
C GLU A 10 -3.07 -16.37 9.88
N THR A 11 -3.55 -17.41 9.18
CA THR A 11 -3.58 -17.44 7.72
C THR A 11 -5.02 -17.50 7.26
N VAL A 12 -5.39 -16.58 6.37
CA VAL A 12 -6.75 -16.44 5.86
C VAL A 12 -6.75 -16.81 4.38
N VAL A 13 -7.56 -17.80 4.03
CA VAL A 13 -7.76 -18.20 2.64
C VAL A 13 -8.93 -17.41 2.05
N MET A 14 -8.72 -16.82 0.88
CA MET A 14 -9.72 -16.05 0.15
C MET A 14 -9.86 -16.61 -1.27
N ASP A 15 -11.10 -16.74 -1.74
CA ASP A 15 -11.38 -17.21 -3.11
C ASP A 15 -10.75 -16.28 -4.17
N GLN A 16 -10.77 -14.97 -3.89
CA GLN A 16 -10.12 -13.95 -4.70
C GLN A 16 -9.43 -12.92 -3.79
N LEU A 17 -8.13 -12.76 -3.97
CA LEU A 17 -7.36 -11.74 -3.25
C LEU A 17 -7.68 -10.36 -3.85
N SER A 18 -8.39 -9.52 -3.07
CA SER A 18 -8.79 -8.17 -3.44
C SER A 18 -8.70 -7.25 -2.22
N LEU A 19 -8.48 -5.95 -2.41
CA LEU A 19 -8.38 -5.01 -1.30
C LEU A 19 -9.70 -4.97 -0.52
N HIS A 20 -10.83 -5.05 -1.23
CA HIS A 20 -12.13 -5.11 -0.59
C HIS A 20 -12.33 -6.35 0.28
N ALA A 21 -11.92 -7.54 -0.17
CA ALA A 21 -12.03 -8.74 0.63
C ALA A 21 -11.16 -8.65 1.89
N ILE A 22 -9.92 -8.15 1.75
CA ILE A 22 -8.99 -7.91 2.86
C ILE A 22 -9.62 -6.95 3.88
N LEU A 23 -10.07 -5.77 3.44
CA LEU A 23 -10.67 -4.77 4.34
C LEU A 23 -11.95 -5.27 5.01
N LYS A 24 -12.80 -6.03 4.29
CA LYS A 24 -14.01 -6.64 4.85
C LYS A 24 -13.69 -7.67 5.92
N TYR A 25 -12.68 -8.49 5.69
CA TYR A 25 -12.19 -9.43 6.70
C TYR A 25 -11.64 -8.66 7.91
N CYS A 26 -10.75 -7.68 7.69
CA CYS A 26 -10.16 -6.90 8.77
C CYS A 26 -11.20 -6.18 9.63
N SER A 27 -12.23 -5.60 9.00
CA SER A 27 -13.34 -4.96 9.71
C SER A 27 -14.12 -5.94 10.61
N LYS A 28 -14.34 -7.18 10.15
CA LYS A 28 -15.00 -8.22 10.97
C LYS A 28 -14.17 -8.64 12.18
N GLN A 29 -12.84 -8.54 12.09
CA GLN A 29 -11.93 -8.77 13.20
C GLN A 29 -11.78 -7.55 14.14
N GLY A 30 -12.49 -6.45 13.86
CA GLY A 30 -12.42 -5.24 14.67
C GLY A 30 -11.24 -4.31 14.35
N PHE A 31 -10.47 -4.57 13.28
CA PHE A 31 -9.44 -3.63 12.84
C PHE A 31 -10.06 -2.38 12.24
N CYS A 32 -9.66 -1.21 12.75
CA CYS A 32 -10.20 0.08 12.30
C CYS A 32 -9.37 0.73 11.18
N ASN A 33 -8.09 0.39 11.09
CA ASN A 33 -7.15 0.95 10.12
C ASN A 33 -6.25 -0.15 9.58
N VAL A 34 -5.98 -0.13 8.27
CA VAL A 34 -5.07 -1.06 7.60
C VAL A 34 -4.01 -0.24 6.88
N LEU A 35 -2.75 -0.51 7.21
CA LEU A 35 -1.60 0.03 6.50
C LEU A 35 -1.10 -1.04 5.52
N VAL A 36 -1.05 -0.71 4.24
CA VAL A 36 -0.45 -1.57 3.22
C VAL A 36 0.98 -1.10 3.00
N ASP A 37 1.92 -1.94 3.39
CA ASP A 37 3.34 -1.68 3.20
C ASP A 37 3.77 -2.09 1.78
N LEU A 38 4.30 -1.13 1.02
CA LEU A 38 4.78 -1.33 -0.34
C LEU A 38 6.30 -1.46 -0.42
N ARG A 39 6.99 -1.64 0.72
CA ARG A 39 8.42 -1.97 0.77
C ARG A 39 8.63 -3.38 0.24
N GLY A 40 8.74 -3.53 -1.07
CA GLY A 40 8.88 -4.81 -1.77
C GLY A 40 8.60 -4.67 -3.26
N ASN A 41 8.39 -5.81 -3.95
CA ASN A 41 7.98 -5.79 -5.35
C ASN A 41 6.53 -5.31 -5.48
N VAL A 42 6.34 -4.02 -5.77
CA VAL A 42 5.01 -3.40 -5.88
C VAL A 42 4.16 -4.04 -7.00
N ASN A 43 4.78 -4.71 -7.97
CA ASN A 43 4.04 -5.40 -9.03
C ASN A 43 3.13 -6.51 -8.50
N ASP A 44 3.50 -7.15 -7.39
CA ASP A 44 2.70 -8.24 -6.80
C ASP A 44 1.38 -7.71 -6.21
N LEU A 45 1.33 -6.43 -5.85
CA LEU A 45 0.16 -5.76 -5.28
C LEU A 45 -0.53 -4.83 -6.28
N LYS A 46 -0.05 -4.73 -7.52
CA LYS A 46 -0.50 -3.76 -8.52
C LYS A 46 -2.01 -3.83 -8.78
N GLU A 47 -2.56 -5.02 -8.98
CA GLU A 47 -4.00 -5.21 -9.26
C GLU A 47 -4.86 -4.85 -8.04
N ILE A 48 -4.42 -5.24 -6.84
CA ILE A 48 -5.08 -4.94 -5.57
C ILE A 48 -5.12 -3.43 -5.32
N LEU A 49 -4.01 -2.73 -5.61
CA LEU A 49 -3.91 -1.28 -5.49
C LEU A 49 -4.77 -0.55 -6.52
N ALA A 50 -4.76 -1.01 -7.78
CA ALA A 50 -5.58 -0.45 -8.84
C ALA A 50 -7.08 -0.56 -8.48
N GLU A 51 -7.54 -1.74 -8.09
CA GLU A 51 -8.91 -1.98 -7.61
C GLU A 51 -9.25 -1.06 -6.42
N GLY A 52 -8.33 -0.94 -5.46
CA GLY A 52 -8.48 -0.08 -4.30
C GLY A 52 -8.69 1.39 -4.64
N LEU A 53 -7.95 1.90 -5.62
CA LEU A 53 -8.03 3.31 -6.04
C LEU A 53 -9.27 3.59 -6.89
N GLU A 54 -9.62 2.69 -7.80
CA GLU A 54 -10.83 2.77 -8.62
C GLU A 54 -12.08 2.79 -7.72
N ARG A 55 -12.13 1.90 -6.74
CA ARG A 55 -13.25 1.78 -5.79
C ARG A 55 -13.21 2.74 -4.61
N SER A 56 -12.22 3.64 -4.58
CA SER A 56 -12.04 4.65 -3.51
C SER A 56 -11.93 4.04 -2.11
N LEU A 57 -11.25 2.89 -2.00
CA LEU A 57 -10.95 2.19 -0.75
C LEU A 57 -9.67 2.71 -0.08
N VAL A 58 -8.78 3.35 -0.86
CA VAL A 58 -7.56 3.98 -0.36
C VAL A 58 -7.85 5.41 0.06
N GLN A 59 -7.66 5.72 1.34
CA GLN A 59 -8.00 7.03 1.92
C GLN A 59 -6.81 7.98 1.96
N LYS A 60 -5.61 7.45 2.18
CA LYS A 60 -4.37 8.19 2.41
C LYS A 60 -3.21 7.49 1.72
N ILE A 61 -2.27 8.28 1.20
CA ILE A 61 -0.97 7.81 0.73
C ILE A 61 0.13 8.48 1.54
N VAL A 62 1.15 7.70 1.86
CA VAL A 62 2.38 8.17 2.50
C VAL A 62 3.56 7.68 1.66
N VAL A 63 4.45 8.58 1.29
CA VAL A 63 5.61 8.27 0.45
C VAL A 63 6.86 8.83 1.10
N GLU A 64 7.89 8.00 1.21
CA GLU A 64 9.24 8.43 1.60
C GLU A 64 10.03 8.81 0.35
N VAL A 65 10.62 10.01 0.38
CA VAL A 65 11.49 10.53 -0.68
C VAL A 65 12.92 10.61 -0.14
N LEU A 66 13.81 9.82 -0.74
CA LEU A 66 15.23 9.77 -0.38
C LEU A 66 16.05 10.67 -1.31
N PRO A 67 17.11 11.34 -0.82
CA PRO A 67 18.02 12.16 -1.63
C PRO A 67 19.04 11.28 -2.37
N LEU A 68 18.59 10.17 -2.94
CA LEU A 68 19.41 9.20 -3.65
C LEU A 68 18.97 9.14 -5.11
N TRP A 69 19.94 9.20 -6.01
CA TRP A 69 19.69 8.95 -7.42
C TRP A 69 19.68 7.44 -7.64
N ALA A 70 18.54 6.91 -8.09
CA ALA A 70 18.46 5.51 -8.50
C ALA A 70 19.28 5.32 -9.80
N ALA A 71 20.53 4.89 -9.65
CA ALA A 71 21.40 4.57 -10.78
C ALA A 71 20.95 3.24 -11.41
N GLY A 72 20.14 3.29 -12.47
CA GLY A 72 19.93 2.17 -13.41
C GLY A 72 19.06 1.00 -12.93
N GLU A 73 18.00 0.75 -13.70
CA GLU A 73 17.19 -0.49 -13.88
C GLU A 73 16.59 -1.24 -12.68
N GLY A 74 16.90 -0.94 -11.42
CA GLY A 74 16.57 -1.86 -10.32
C GLY A 74 15.16 -1.81 -9.75
N ILE A 75 14.52 -0.64 -9.63
CA ILE A 75 13.26 -0.51 -8.87
C ILE A 75 12.43 0.63 -9.47
N ASP A 76 11.74 0.39 -10.59
CA ASP A 76 10.69 1.31 -11.02
C ASP A 76 9.43 1.08 -10.15
N SER A 77 9.52 1.40 -8.85
CA SER A 77 8.36 1.41 -7.94
C SER A 77 7.26 2.35 -8.41
N SER A 78 7.62 3.30 -9.29
CA SER A 78 6.66 4.17 -9.96
C SER A 78 5.85 3.47 -11.04
N SER A 79 6.25 2.30 -11.57
CA SER A 79 5.52 1.56 -12.62
C SER A 79 4.13 1.08 -12.18
N ALA A 80 4.00 0.63 -10.92
CA ALA A 80 2.71 0.26 -10.35
C ALA A 80 1.79 1.49 -10.20
N LEU A 81 2.33 2.63 -9.74
CA LEU A 81 1.56 3.87 -9.61
C LEU A 81 1.26 4.53 -10.98
N LYS A 82 2.16 4.39 -11.97
CA LYS A 82 1.97 4.85 -13.36
C LYS A 82 0.82 4.12 -14.05
N SER A 83 0.52 2.88 -13.63
CA SER A 83 -0.59 2.10 -14.16
C SER A 83 -1.97 2.56 -13.67
N ILE A 84 -2.01 3.44 -12.66
CA ILE A 84 -3.24 4.08 -12.21
C ILE A 84 -3.69 5.03 -13.32
N THR A 85 -4.62 4.56 -14.13
CA THR A 85 -5.17 5.26 -15.31
C THR A 85 -5.91 6.55 -14.94
N GLN A 86 -6.40 6.68 -13.70
CA GLN A 86 -6.98 7.92 -13.18
C GLN A 86 -6.02 8.70 -12.30
N ARG A 87 -5.54 9.84 -12.81
CA ARG A 87 -4.91 10.86 -11.96
C ARG A 87 -5.97 11.44 -11.04
N LYS A 88 -5.95 11.06 -9.76
CA LYS A 88 -6.72 11.72 -8.70
C LYS A 88 -5.86 12.79 -8.05
N MET A 89 -6.43 13.98 -7.86
CA MET A 89 -5.77 15.06 -7.15
C MET A 89 -5.77 14.76 -5.65
N LEU A 90 -4.60 14.77 -5.03
CA LEU A 90 -4.49 14.59 -3.58
C LEU A 90 -4.93 15.87 -2.86
N LYS A 91 -5.70 15.69 -1.80
CA LYS A 91 -6.10 16.73 -0.84
C LYS A 91 -5.12 16.75 0.34
N ASN A 92 -5.02 17.91 0.98
CA ASN A 92 -4.23 18.09 2.21
C ASN A 92 -2.79 17.56 2.09
N LEU A 93 -2.16 17.77 0.93
CA LEU A 93 -0.78 17.36 0.70
C LEU A 93 0.13 18.11 1.68
N SER A 94 0.85 17.37 2.49
CA SER A 94 1.80 17.89 3.47
C SER A 94 3.15 17.19 3.33
N SER A 95 4.19 17.88 3.76
CA SER A 95 5.55 17.33 3.81
C SER A 95 6.14 17.50 5.21
N MET A 96 6.94 16.53 5.60
CA MET A 96 7.71 16.56 6.84
C MET A 96 9.14 16.08 6.56
N THR A 97 10.12 16.83 7.03
CA THR A 97 11.52 16.38 7.01
C THR A 97 11.79 15.49 8.22
N SER A 98 12.43 14.34 7.98
CA SER A 98 12.85 13.42 9.04
C SER A 98 14.27 12.96 8.75
N GLY A 99 15.24 13.47 9.50
CA GLY A 99 16.66 13.24 9.21
C GLY A 99 17.02 13.69 7.79
N ASN A 100 17.42 12.72 6.95
CA ASN A 100 17.85 12.98 5.56
C ASN A 100 16.76 12.69 4.52
N LEU A 101 15.52 12.37 4.93
CA LEU A 101 14.42 12.07 4.01
C LEU A 101 13.27 13.07 4.15
N VAL A 102 12.44 13.12 3.12
CA VAL A 102 11.17 13.86 3.13
C VAL A 102 10.04 12.85 3.11
N LEU A 103 9.14 12.93 4.09
CA LEU A 103 7.88 12.21 4.09
C LEU A 103 6.82 13.09 3.41
N LEU A 104 6.13 12.54 2.42
CA LEU A 104 4.97 13.16 1.79
C LEU A 104 3.73 12.41 2.22
N GLU A 105 2.71 13.15 2.63
CA GLU A 105 1.40 12.63 3.02
C GLU A 105 0.31 13.34 2.23
N GLY A 106 -0.65 12.58 1.70
CA GLY A 106 -1.84 13.15 1.07
C GLY A 106 -3.04 12.23 1.15
N TYR A 107 -4.22 12.78 0.90
CA TYR A 107 -5.50 12.09 0.95
C TYR A 107 -6.16 12.08 -0.43
N PHE A 108 -6.91 11.03 -0.77
CA PHE A 108 -7.65 10.98 -2.04
C PHE A 108 -8.99 11.75 -1.97
#